data_AF-A0A8C4S7M5-F1
#
_entry.id   AF-A0A8C4S7M5-F1
#
_cell.length_a   1.000
_cell.length_b   1.000
_cell.length_c   1.000
_cell.angle_alpha   90.00
_cell.angle_beta   90.00
_cell.angle_gamma   90.00
#
_symmetry.space_group_name_H-M   'P 1'
#
loop_
_entity.id
_entity.type
_entity.pdbx_description
1 polymer ?
#
loop_
_entity_poly.entity_id
_entity_poly.type
_entity_poly.pdbx_seq_one_letter_code
_entity_poly.pdbx_strand_id
1 'polypeptide(L)'
;MPSCLDFVSDESLNAAKSRISLDDLFRKELSVHDPQAKWINDEELVYRSKEGNVIKLNVMTNETMTLLKNSTFVTFNATKYSISPDLNYALLGYDVKQVQYAYSIHCCSPSILFVLLFDNTYINDFTSVFQVYRYSYMASYSIYNLHTREVWELNPPEVTNSVLQYAAWGVQGQQLVYIFENNIYYQPDVRNSSLRLTDSGKEGAVFNGIADWLYEEEILHSHVAHWWSPDGRRLAFLMINDSLVPRVVLPRFTGVLYPSGYTYPYPKAGQTNPSVKLYVVKVQGLADTVELRPPASFKSSDYYITMVKWINSNKTAVRWLDRNQKSSLLAVCEVTTGDCVKKHERTSKFFLTMQNEEPLFSNDGNTFFMILPEQQQDKGEFHHISVFFHEPETEEINVQILTSGQWEVTEILAYDENQKDVFVSRTHLSFCFFFPRVSYVGTFTRQCLTCNIFKDKCTYFSAEFSSDLQYVILNCQEKQNFHFCFLIAFPLQLTLPANFNEKDQYPLLLMTDEAPGSQSITEKFHLDWDSVLSSSDGVIVAQFDSSGSGFQGLNIMRQIYQRVGVLEVHDYLKAIQYVILKYFIN
;
A
#
# COMPACT_ATOMS: atom_id res chain seq x y z
N MET A 1 16.82 30.85 15.85
CA MET A 1 15.39 30.95 16.17
C MET A 1 14.64 30.05 15.21
N PRO A 2 13.72 29.19 15.66
CA PRO A 2 12.79 28.53 14.73
C PRO A 2 11.99 29.62 14.02
N SER A 3 12.14 29.72 12.70
CA SER A 3 11.35 30.62 11.86
C SER A 3 10.07 29.88 11.49
N CYS A 4 8.94 30.32 12.03
CA CYS A 4 7.67 29.99 11.38
C CYS A 4 7.54 30.90 10.16
N LEU A 5 7.17 30.33 9.02
CA LEU A 5 6.82 31.13 7.86
C LEU A 5 5.52 31.87 8.18
N ASP A 6 5.54 33.18 7.98
CA ASP A 6 4.47 34.09 8.36
C ASP A 6 3.15 33.75 7.64
N PHE A 7 2.08 34.01 8.40
CA PHE A 7 0.68 33.95 8.03
C PHE A 7 0.40 34.34 6.58
N VAL A 8 -0.12 33.39 5.80
CA VAL A 8 -0.99 33.73 4.65
C VAL A 8 -2.42 33.45 5.10
N SER A 9 -3.00 34.39 5.83
CA SER A 9 -4.45 34.48 5.92
C SER A 9 -4.94 34.89 4.53
N ASP A 10 -5.60 33.98 3.83
CA ASP A 10 -6.36 34.37 2.66
C ASP A 10 -7.56 35.18 3.18
N GLU A 11 -7.42 36.51 3.17
CA GLU A 11 -8.47 37.49 3.57
C GLU A 11 -9.73 37.41 2.67
N SER A 12 -9.82 36.41 1.79
CA SER A 12 -10.90 36.25 0.82
C SER A 12 -12.00 35.24 1.21
N LEU A 13 -11.98 34.63 2.40
CA LEU A 13 -13.12 33.85 2.91
C LEU A 13 -14.01 34.65 3.87
N ASN A 14 -14.49 35.81 3.40
CA ASN A 14 -15.76 36.37 3.86
C ASN A 14 -16.91 35.51 3.33
N ALA A 15 -17.13 34.36 3.96
CA ALA A 15 -18.35 33.59 3.78
C ALA A 15 -18.74 33.03 5.15
N ALA A 16 -19.90 33.46 5.64
CA ALA A 16 -20.61 32.76 6.71
C ALA A 16 -20.69 31.26 6.33
N LYS A 17 -19.79 30.44 6.87
CA LYS A 17 -19.69 29.03 6.52
C LYS A 17 -19.96 28.20 7.77
N SER A 18 -20.96 27.35 7.65
CA SER A 18 -21.36 26.33 8.63
C SER A 18 -20.14 25.58 9.15
N ARG A 19 -20.08 25.37 10.47
CA ARG A 19 -19.11 24.47 11.12
C ARG A 19 -19.32 23.04 10.59
N ILE A 20 -18.24 22.26 10.52
CA ILE A 20 -18.31 20.85 10.13
C ILE A 20 -18.77 20.05 11.35
N SER A 21 -19.86 19.30 11.21
CA SER A 21 -20.39 18.38 12.21
C SER A 21 -19.90 16.96 11.98
N LEU A 22 -20.04 16.10 12.99
CA LEU A 22 -19.72 14.68 12.86
C LEU A 22 -20.55 14.01 11.76
N ASP A 23 -21.82 14.38 11.63
CA ASP A 23 -22.72 13.86 10.60
C ASP A 23 -22.25 14.23 9.18
N ASP A 24 -21.56 15.36 9.02
CA ASP A 24 -21.03 15.79 7.72
C ASP A 24 -19.93 14.84 7.21
N LEU A 25 -19.16 14.20 8.08
CA LEU A 25 -18.12 13.24 7.68
C LEU A 25 -18.69 12.00 6.96
N PHE A 26 -19.93 11.64 7.28
CA PHE A 26 -20.63 10.49 6.69
C PHE A 26 -21.49 10.86 5.49
N ARG A 27 -21.54 12.14 5.12
CA ARG A 27 -22.28 12.62 3.94
C ARG A 27 -21.52 12.27 2.66
N LYS A 28 -22.24 11.72 1.68
CA LYS A 28 -21.66 11.30 0.40
C LYS A 28 -21.04 12.46 -0.39
N GLU A 29 -21.50 13.68 -0.14
CA GLU A 29 -21.00 14.90 -0.77
C GLU A 29 -19.57 15.26 -0.34
N LEU A 30 -19.16 14.83 0.86
CA LEU A 30 -17.83 15.07 1.42
C LEU A 30 -16.90 13.84 1.34
N SER A 31 -17.47 12.67 1.03
CA SER A 31 -16.67 11.47 0.74
C SER A 31 -15.84 11.68 -0.54
N VAL A 32 -14.54 11.46 -0.42
CA VAL A 32 -13.64 11.46 -1.59
C VAL A 32 -14.04 10.30 -2.51
N HIS A 33 -14.29 10.62 -3.79
CA HIS A 33 -14.56 9.62 -4.82
C HIS A 33 -13.23 9.20 -5.46
N ASP A 34 -12.84 7.94 -5.26
CA ASP A 34 -11.74 7.31 -5.98
C ASP A 34 -12.24 6.74 -7.32
N PRO A 35 -11.78 7.25 -8.48
CA PRO A 35 -12.15 6.71 -9.78
C PRO A 35 -11.64 5.30 -10.03
N GLN A 36 -10.69 4.77 -9.25
CA GLN A 36 -10.08 3.46 -9.45
C GLN A 36 -9.61 3.27 -10.92
N ALA A 37 -9.06 4.34 -11.49
CA ALA A 37 -8.65 4.37 -12.89
C ALA A 37 -7.47 3.43 -13.11
N LYS A 38 -7.53 2.61 -14.16
CA LYS A 38 -6.49 1.64 -14.53
C LYS A 38 -6.33 1.57 -16.04
N TRP A 39 -5.10 1.41 -16.50
CA TRP A 39 -4.82 1.14 -17.91
C TRP A 39 -5.23 -0.29 -18.29
N ILE A 40 -5.81 -0.43 -19.48
CA ILE A 40 -6.03 -1.74 -20.12
C ILE A 40 -4.93 -1.99 -21.15
N ASN A 41 -4.61 -0.95 -21.92
CA ASN A 41 -3.59 -0.93 -22.95
C ASN A 41 -3.02 0.49 -23.04
N ASP A 42 -2.23 0.75 -24.09
CA ASP A 42 -1.53 2.01 -24.30
C ASP A 42 -2.45 3.24 -24.42
N GLU A 43 -3.68 3.06 -24.92
CA GLU A 43 -4.60 4.16 -25.25
C GLU A 43 -5.93 4.09 -24.49
N GLU A 44 -6.28 2.96 -23.91
CA GLU A 44 -7.56 2.73 -23.24
C GLU A 44 -7.38 2.54 -21.74
N LEU A 45 -8.16 3.30 -20.97
CA LEU A 45 -8.26 3.15 -19.52
C LEU A 45 -9.71 2.88 -19.10
N VAL A 46 -9.86 2.19 -17.98
CA VAL A 46 -11.15 1.98 -17.32
C VAL A 46 -11.16 2.72 -15.99
N TYR A 47 -12.25 3.43 -15.72
CA TYR A 47 -12.46 4.12 -14.46
C TYR A 47 -13.93 4.06 -14.02
N ARG A 48 -14.17 4.33 -12.75
CA ARG A 48 -15.50 4.42 -12.14
C ARG A 48 -15.91 5.89 -12.01
N SER A 49 -17.06 6.23 -12.58
CA SER A 49 -17.64 7.59 -12.49
C SER A 49 -18.23 7.86 -11.10
N LYS A 50 -18.49 9.14 -10.79
CA LYS A 50 -19.14 9.54 -9.52
C LYS A 50 -20.55 8.97 -9.37
N GLU A 51 -21.23 8.70 -10.48
CA GLU A 51 -22.54 8.04 -10.52
C GLU A 51 -22.43 6.52 -10.29
N GLY A 52 -21.21 5.98 -10.22
CA GLY A 52 -20.91 4.57 -9.97
C GLY A 52 -20.83 3.69 -11.22
N ASN A 53 -20.87 4.27 -12.41
CA ASN A 53 -20.73 3.52 -13.68
C ASN A 53 -19.26 3.20 -13.96
N VAL A 54 -19.00 2.05 -14.57
CA VAL A 54 -17.67 1.68 -15.07
C VAL A 54 -17.58 2.06 -16.53
N ILE A 55 -16.63 2.93 -16.87
CA ILE A 55 -16.48 3.55 -18.19
C ILE A 55 -15.10 3.21 -18.74
N LYS A 56 -15.06 2.76 -19.99
CA LYS A 56 -13.87 2.71 -20.82
C LYS A 56 -13.71 4.05 -21.53
N LEU A 57 -12.51 4.62 -21.49
CA LEU A 57 -12.13 5.83 -22.21
C LEU A 57 -10.95 5.51 -23.12
N ASN A 58 -11.05 5.86 -24.40
CA ASN A 58 -9.90 5.95 -25.29
C ASN A 58 -9.34 7.38 -25.23
N VAL A 59 -8.10 7.54 -24.77
CA VAL A 59 -7.49 8.86 -24.54
C VAL A 59 -7.10 9.58 -25.84
N MET A 60 -6.96 8.84 -26.95
CA MET A 60 -6.62 9.38 -28.27
C MET A 60 -7.85 9.97 -28.97
N THR A 61 -8.97 9.24 -28.97
CA THR A 61 -10.21 9.66 -29.65
C THR A 61 -11.19 10.41 -28.75
N ASN A 62 -10.97 10.40 -27.43
CA ASN A 62 -11.92 10.85 -26.41
C ASN A 62 -13.27 10.10 -26.45
N GLU A 63 -13.32 8.93 -27.08
CA GLU A 63 -14.52 8.10 -27.09
C GLU A 63 -14.69 7.39 -25.75
N THR A 64 -15.92 7.41 -25.24
CA THR A 64 -16.27 6.74 -23.99
C THR A 64 -17.32 5.66 -24.22
N MET A 65 -17.17 4.53 -23.53
CA MET A 65 -18.11 3.41 -23.56
C MET A 65 -18.41 2.97 -22.13
N THR A 66 -19.70 2.92 -21.77
CA THR A 66 -20.11 2.36 -20.48
C THR A 66 -20.04 0.84 -20.53
N LEU A 67 -19.16 0.24 -19.72
CA LEU A 67 -19.02 -1.21 -19.59
C LEU A 67 -20.06 -1.76 -18.59
N LEU A 68 -20.17 -1.13 -17.42
CA LEU A 68 -21.14 -1.50 -16.39
C LEU A 68 -21.89 -0.28 -15.88
N LYS A 69 -23.19 -0.44 -15.68
CA LYS A 69 -24.02 0.58 -15.05
C LYS A 69 -24.08 0.39 -13.55
N ASN A 70 -24.24 1.46 -12.78
CA ASN A 70 -24.44 1.37 -11.33
C ASN A 70 -25.63 0.47 -10.97
N SER A 71 -26.68 0.44 -11.81
CA SER A 71 -27.81 -0.49 -11.64
C SER A 71 -27.41 -1.96 -11.57
N THR A 72 -26.35 -2.37 -12.28
CA THR A 72 -25.84 -3.75 -12.23
C THR A 72 -25.30 -4.07 -10.83
N PHE A 73 -24.52 -3.16 -10.24
CA PHE A 73 -24.01 -3.30 -8.87
C PHE A 73 -25.14 -3.41 -7.85
N VAL A 74 -26.17 -2.57 -7.99
CA VAL A 74 -27.35 -2.62 -7.12
C VAL A 74 -28.13 -3.93 -7.30
N THR A 75 -28.30 -4.40 -8.53
CA THR A 75 -29.05 -5.63 -8.85
C THR A 75 -28.39 -6.86 -8.25
N PHE A 76 -27.06 -6.95 -8.33
CA PHE A 76 -26.29 -8.09 -7.83
C PHE A 76 -25.71 -7.87 -6.43
N ASN A 77 -26.07 -6.76 -5.77
CA ASN A 77 -25.48 -6.34 -4.50
C ASN A 77 -23.93 -6.42 -4.48
N ALA A 78 -23.31 -6.11 -5.62
CA ALA A 78 -21.87 -6.25 -5.82
C ALA A 78 -21.14 -5.02 -5.26
N THR A 79 -20.16 -5.26 -4.38
CA THR A 79 -19.34 -4.20 -3.77
C THR A 79 -17.97 -4.09 -4.42
N LYS A 80 -17.47 -5.18 -5.03
CA LYS A 80 -16.20 -5.23 -5.75
C LYS A 80 -16.41 -5.62 -7.21
N TYR A 81 -15.54 -5.14 -8.09
CA TYR A 81 -15.50 -5.58 -9.48
C TYR A 81 -14.09 -5.62 -10.05
N SER A 82 -13.92 -6.37 -11.13
CA SER A 82 -12.75 -6.32 -11.99
C SER A 82 -13.15 -6.69 -13.42
N ILE A 83 -12.52 -6.05 -14.42
CA ILE A 83 -12.82 -6.28 -15.84
C ILE A 83 -11.77 -7.23 -16.42
N SER A 84 -12.18 -8.16 -17.29
CA SER A 84 -11.27 -9.10 -17.94
C SER A 84 -10.34 -8.37 -18.92
N PRO A 85 -9.10 -8.87 -19.14
CA PRO A 85 -8.16 -8.27 -20.10
C PRO A 85 -8.71 -8.12 -21.52
N ASP A 86 -9.57 -9.04 -21.95
CA ASP A 86 -10.23 -8.99 -23.26
C ASP A 86 -11.50 -8.11 -23.33
N LEU A 87 -11.87 -7.47 -22.21
CA LEU A 87 -13.03 -6.58 -22.07
C LEU A 87 -14.39 -7.23 -22.40
N ASN A 88 -14.48 -8.56 -22.35
CA ASN A 88 -15.74 -9.27 -22.60
C ASN A 88 -16.52 -9.60 -21.32
N TYR A 89 -15.85 -9.62 -20.17
CA TYR A 89 -16.44 -10.05 -18.91
C TYR A 89 -16.09 -9.11 -17.76
N ALA A 90 -16.96 -9.11 -16.76
CA ALA A 90 -16.72 -8.51 -15.46
C ALA A 90 -16.84 -9.57 -14.37
N LEU A 91 -15.91 -9.56 -13.44
CA LEU A 91 -15.98 -10.34 -12.21
C LEU A 91 -16.59 -9.45 -11.13
N LEU A 92 -17.72 -9.88 -10.56
CA LEU A 92 -18.47 -9.16 -9.53
C LEU A 92 -18.34 -9.90 -8.21
N GLY A 93 -17.85 -9.22 -7.17
CA GLY A 93 -17.79 -9.74 -5.80
C GLY A 93 -18.93 -9.17 -4.96
N TYR A 94 -19.72 -10.05 -4.35
CA TYR A 94 -20.82 -9.74 -3.45
C TYR A 94 -20.69 -10.52 -2.14
N ASP A 95 -21.51 -10.18 -1.14
CA ASP A 95 -21.41 -10.72 0.23
C ASP A 95 -19.98 -10.62 0.81
N VAL A 96 -19.30 -9.51 0.50
CA VAL A 96 -17.93 -9.27 0.96
C VAL A 96 -17.90 -9.21 2.48
N LYS A 97 -17.20 -10.18 3.06
CA LYS A 97 -16.91 -10.28 4.49
C LYS A 97 -15.42 -10.05 4.67
N GLN A 98 -15.04 -8.98 5.34
CA GLN A 98 -13.66 -8.83 5.78
C GLN A 98 -13.26 -10.07 6.60
N VAL A 99 -12.00 -10.50 6.54
CA VAL A 99 -11.53 -11.62 7.36
C VAL A 99 -11.38 -11.15 8.83
N GLN A 100 -12.50 -10.92 9.52
CA GLN A 100 -12.68 -11.01 10.98
C GLN A 100 -14.12 -10.77 11.43
N TYR A 101 -14.48 -11.46 12.52
CA TYR A 101 -15.44 -10.98 13.51
C TYR A 101 -14.89 -11.28 14.91
N ALA A 102 -14.31 -10.26 15.56
CA ALA A 102 -14.13 -10.22 17.00
C ALA A 102 -14.56 -8.84 17.50
N TYR A 103 -15.60 -8.82 18.33
CA TYR A 103 -16.01 -7.63 19.07
C TYR A 103 -15.18 -7.60 20.34
N SER A 104 -14.30 -6.61 20.48
CA SER A 104 -13.52 -6.40 21.69
C SER A 104 -14.04 -5.12 22.36
N ILE A 105 -14.63 -5.28 23.55
CA ILE A 105 -14.73 -4.17 24.51
C ILE A 105 -13.30 -3.94 25.01
N HIS A 106 -12.72 -2.77 24.74
CA HIS A 106 -11.44 -2.40 25.34
C HIS A 106 -11.58 -2.41 26.86
N CYS A 107 -11.04 -3.44 27.51
CA CYS A 107 -10.61 -3.34 28.89
C CYS A 107 -9.17 -2.85 28.87
N CYS A 108 -9.01 -1.52 28.82
CA CYS A 108 -7.72 -0.90 29.07
C CYS A 108 -7.39 -1.03 30.57
N SER A 109 -6.11 -1.08 30.88
CA SER A 109 -5.54 -1.04 32.25
C SER A 109 -6.17 0.10 33.10
N PRO A 110 -6.24 0.01 34.44
CA PRO A 110 -7.13 0.83 35.28
C PRO A 110 -6.86 2.35 35.34
N SER A 111 -5.98 2.92 34.54
CA SER A 111 -5.38 4.22 34.87
C SER A 111 -5.75 5.40 33.98
N ILE A 112 -6.44 5.24 32.85
CA ILE A 112 -6.92 6.41 32.07
C ILE A 112 -8.29 6.10 31.48
N LEU A 113 -9.31 6.55 32.20
CA LEU A 113 -10.71 6.52 31.80
C LEU A 113 -11.14 7.96 31.55
N PHE A 114 -11.12 8.42 30.30
CA PHE A 114 -11.91 9.59 29.90
C PHE A 114 -13.29 9.07 29.45
N VAL A 115 -14.22 8.98 30.39
CA VAL A 115 -15.65 8.92 30.06
C VAL A 115 -16.09 10.36 29.80
N LEU A 116 -16.35 10.71 28.55
CA LEU A 116 -17.21 11.84 28.24
C LEU A 116 -18.64 11.41 28.63
N LEU A 117 -19.07 11.82 29.82
CA LEU A 117 -20.48 11.74 30.23
C LEU A 117 -21.26 12.79 29.44
N PHE A 118 -21.78 12.41 28.27
CA PHE A 118 -22.91 13.11 27.66
C PHE A 118 -24.21 12.43 28.11
N ASP A 119 -25.16 13.25 28.55
CA ASP A 119 -26.44 12.87 29.13
C ASP A 119 -27.19 11.79 28.33
N ASN A 120 -27.52 10.68 29.02
CA ASN A 120 -28.69 9.80 28.91
C ASN A 120 -29.58 9.75 27.63
N THR A 121 -29.03 9.90 26.43
CA THR A 121 -29.73 9.60 25.18
C THR A 121 -29.06 8.43 24.48
N TYR A 122 -29.73 7.28 24.52
CA TYR A 122 -29.54 6.08 23.69
C TYR A 122 -28.41 6.13 22.63
N ILE A 123 -27.22 5.68 23.02
CA ILE A 123 -26.17 5.26 22.08
C ILE A 123 -26.09 3.73 22.15
N ASN A 124 -27.01 3.06 21.45
CA ASN A 124 -26.85 1.68 21.03
C ASN A 124 -26.22 1.75 19.63
N ASP A 125 -24.89 1.58 19.48
CA ASP A 125 -24.21 1.11 18.23
C ASP A 125 -22.71 1.46 18.11
N PHE A 126 -21.97 1.75 19.19
CA PHE A 126 -20.50 1.65 19.13
C PHE A 126 -20.05 0.21 19.43
N THR A 127 -20.35 -0.71 18.52
CA THR A 127 -19.61 -1.97 18.43
C THR A 127 -18.37 -1.75 17.57
N SER A 128 -17.20 -1.65 18.20
CA SER A 128 -15.91 -1.68 17.50
C SER A 128 -15.67 -3.08 16.94
N VAL A 129 -15.80 -3.20 15.62
CA VAL A 129 -15.42 -4.40 14.86
C VAL A 129 -13.93 -4.26 14.54
N PHE A 130 -13.10 -5.13 15.10
CA PHE A 130 -11.70 -5.24 14.67
C PHE A 130 -11.62 -6.09 13.40
N GLN A 131 -10.63 -5.80 12.55
CA GLN A 131 -10.27 -6.59 11.36
C GLN A 131 -8.99 -7.40 11.72
N VAL A 132 -8.90 -8.74 11.45
CA VAL A 132 -7.66 -9.54 11.74
C VAL A 132 -6.69 -9.06 10.68
N TYR A 133 -7.20 -9.01 9.46
CA TYR A 133 -6.49 -8.73 8.23
C TYR A 133 -7.04 -7.44 7.64
N ARG A 134 -6.15 -6.54 7.25
CA ARG A 134 -6.44 -5.23 6.67
C ARG A 134 -6.91 -5.33 5.23
N TYR A 135 -6.36 -6.26 4.46
CA TYR A 135 -6.62 -6.42 3.04
C TYR A 135 -7.47 -7.65 2.71
N SER A 136 -7.34 -8.74 3.47
CA SER A 136 -8.07 -9.98 3.19
C SER A 136 -9.57 -9.86 3.42
N TYR A 137 -10.32 -10.37 2.45
CA TYR A 137 -11.76 -10.51 2.51
C TYR A 137 -12.17 -11.82 1.84
N MET A 138 -13.32 -12.34 2.24
CA MET A 138 -13.99 -13.46 1.59
C MET A 138 -15.23 -12.93 0.87
N ALA A 139 -15.51 -13.47 -0.31
CA ALA A 139 -16.67 -13.03 -1.09
C ALA A 139 -17.22 -14.15 -1.97
N SER A 140 -18.50 -14.05 -2.30
CA SER A 140 -19.10 -14.82 -3.37
C SER A 140 -18.88 -14.08 -4.68
N TYR A 141 -18.65 -14.81 -5.77
CA TYR A 141 -18.28 -14.22 -7.06
C TYR A 141 -19.20 -14.65 -8.19
N SER A 142 -19.49 -13.71 -9.08
CA SER A 142 -20.21 -13.95 -10.32
C SER A 142 -19.47 -13.35 -11.51
N ILE A 143 -19.47 -14.05 -12.63
CA ILE A 143 -18.93 -13.60 -13.92
C ILE A 143 -20.09 -13.08 -14.75
N TYR A 144 -20.03 -11.80 -15.11
CA TYR A 144 -21.02 -11.09 -15.90
C TYR A 144 -20.50 -10.88 -17.33
N ASN A 145 -21.24 -11.32 -18.34
CA ASN A 145 -20.92 -11.05 -19.74
C ASN A 145 -21.30 -9.62 -20.12
N LEU A 146 -20.33 -8.82 -20.58
CA LEU A 146 -20.55 -7.41 -20.91
C LEU A 146 -21.42 -7.22 -22.16
N HIS A 147 -21.49 -8.21 -23.05
CA HIS A 147 -22.26 -8.17 -24.29
C HIS A 147 -23.65 -8.80 -24.16
N THR A 148 -23.73 -10.04 -23.67
CA THR A 148 -24.98 -10.80 -23.57
C THR A 148 -25.76 -10.53 -22.27
N ARG A 149 -25.10 -9.96 -21.25
CA ARG A 149 -25.63 -9.75 -19.90
C ARG A 149 -25.98 -11.04 -19.15
N GLU A 150 -25.49 -12.17 -19.63
CA GLU A 150 -25.56 -13.46 -18.92
C GLU A 150 -24.63 -13.44 -17.71
N VAL A 151 -25.01 -14.21 -16.69
CA VAL A 151 -24.27 -14.29 -15.42
C VAL A 151 -24.03 -15.74 -15.06
N TRP A 152 -22.81 -16.05 -14.66
CA TRP A 152 -22.40 -17.35 -14.13
C TRP A 152 -21.86 -17.20 -12.73
N GLU A 153 -22.18 -18.12 -11.84
CA GLU A 153 -21.52 -18.19 -10.54
C GLU A 153 -20.12 -18.78 -10.68
N LEU A 154 -19.14 -18.14 -10.05
CA LEU A 154 -17.79 -18.68 -9.97
C LEU A 154 -17.72 -19.60 -8.76
N ASN A 155 -17.75 -20.91 -9.03
CA ASN A 155 -17.66 -21.93 -8.00
C ASN A 155 -16.51 -22.93 -8.28
N PRO A 156 -15.88 -23.49 -7.23
CA PRO A 156 -15.04 -24.66 -7.35
C PRO A 156 -15.80 -25.84 -7.96
N PRO A 157 -15.11 -26.77 -8.64
CA PRO A 157 -15.72 -28.01 -9.10
C PRO A 157 -16.44 -28.71 -7.93
N GLU A 158 -17.65 -29.22 -8.17
CA GLU A 158 -18.48 -29.95 -7.20
C GLU A 158 -19.03 -29.14 -6.02
N VAL A 159 -18.77 -27.83 -5.97
CA VAL A 159 -19.27 -26.93 -4.92
C VAL A 159 -20.29 -25.96 -5.53
N THR A 160 -21.34 -25.62 -4.78
CA THR A 160 -22.34 -24.61 -5.15
C THR A 160 -22.44 -23.54 -4.07
N ASN A 161 -22.74 -22.29 -4.45
CA ASN A 161 -22.81 -21.15 -3.53
C ASN A 161 -21.53 -20.99 -2.68
N SER A 162 -20.38 -21.07 -3.35
CA SER A 162 -19.09 -21.02 -2.69
C SER A 162 -18.72 -19.62 -2.24
N VAL A 163 -17.96 -19.54 -1.16
CA VAL A 163 -17.31 -18.32 -0.69
C VAL A 163 -15.82 -18.48 -0.95
N LEU A 164 -15.24 -17.56 -1.70
CA LEU A 164 -13.85 -17.61 -2.13
C LEU A 164 -13.00 -16.66 -1.30
N GLN A 165 -11.75 -17.04 -1.07
CA GLN A 165 -10.76 -16.23 -0.34
C GLN A 165 -10.14 -15.15 -1.23
N TYR A 166 -10.15 -15.39 -2.54
CA TYR A 166 -9.66 -14.47 -3.55
C TYR A 166 -10.20 -14.88 -4.91
N ALA A 167 -10.48 -13.92 -5.78
CA ALA A 167 -10.65 -14.16 -7.21
C ALA A 167 -10.22 -12.92 -8.01
N ALA A 168 -9.47 -13.13 -9.08
CA ALA A 168 -9.08 -12.10 -10.02
C ALA A 168 -8.78 -12.66 -11.41
N TRP A 169 -8.89 -11.80 -12.41
CA TRP A 169 -8.44 -12.11 -13.77
C TRP A 169 -6.91 -12.26 -13.82
N GLY A 170 -6.44 -13.05 -14.78
CA GLY A 170 -5.04 -13.08 -15.18
C GLY A 170 -4.70 -11.98 -16.18
N VAL A 171 -3.56 -12.13 -16.86
CA VAL A 171 -3.01 -11.10 -17.76
C VAL A 171 -3.56 -11.23 -19.20
N GLN A 172 -3.87 -12.44 -19.66
CA GLN A 172 -4.26 -12.68 -21.05
C GLN A 172 -5.70 -13.20 -21.20
N GLY A 173 -6.44 -12.62 -22.14
CA GLY A 173 -7.76 -13.13 -22.55
C GLY A 173 -8.79 -13.06 -21.41
N GLN A 174 -9.40 -14.21 -21.13
CA GLN A 174 -10.43 -14.39 -20.10
C GLN A 174 -9.99 -15.37 -19.01
N GLN A 175 -8.67 -15.57 -18.84
CA GLN A 175 -8.17 -16.47 -17.82
C GLN A 175 -8.31 -15.85 -16.44
N LEU A 176 -8.56 -16.67 -15.43
CA LEU A 176 -8.71 -16.21 -14.04
C LEU A 176 -8.18 -17.24 -13.05
N VAL A 177 -7.86 -16.75 -11.86
CA VAL A 177 -7.52 -17.58 -10.70
C VAL A 177 -8.42 -17.23 -9.54
N TYR A 178 -8.74 -18.24 -8.74
CA TYR A 178 -9.41 -18.06 -7.47
C TYR A 178 -8.86 -19.02 -6.42
N ILE A 179 -9.01 -18.65 -5.16
CA ILE A 179 -8.47 -19.41 -4.04
C ILE A 179 -9.61 -19.89 -3.15
N PHE A 180 -9.61 -21.20 -2.91
CA PHE A 180 -10.61 -21.89 -2.11
C PHE A 180 -9.92 -22.94 -1.23
N GLU A 181 -10.24 -22.96 0.07
CA GLU A 181 -9.61 -23.83 1.06
C GLU A 181 -8.06 -23.79 1.02
N ASN A 182 -7.49 -22.59 0.87
CA ASN A 182 -6.07 -22.34 0.71
C ASN A 182 -5.42 -23.03 -0.50
N ASN A 183 -6.20 -23.40 -1.52
CA ASN A 183 -5.72 -23.97 -2.77
C ASN A 183 -6.00 -23.05 -3.95
N ILE A 184 -5.04 -22.98 -4.88
CA ILE A 184 -5.17 -22.16 -6.08
C ILE A 184 -5.90 -22.97 -7.15
N TYR A 185 -6.95 -22.37 -7.70
CA TYR A 185 -7.68 -22.87 -8.86
C TYR A 185 -7.50 -21.92 -10.03
N TYR A 186 -7.38 -22.48 -11.23
CA TYR A 186 -7.21 -21.77 -12.48
C TYR A 186 -8.33 -22.13 -13.45
N GLN A 187 -8.94 -21.12 -14.04
CA GLN A 187 -9.79 -21.29 -15.22
C GLN A 187 -9.07 -20.63 -16.41
N PRO A 188 -8.75 -21.39 -17.47
CA PRO A 188 -8.16 -20.79 -18.66
C PRO A 188 -9.14 -19.84 -19.36
N ASP A 189 -10.43 -20.10 -19.18
CA ASP A 189 -11.49 -19.43 -19.89
C ASP A 189 -12.82 -19.61 -19.11
N VAL A 190 -13.77 -18.68 -19.25
CA VAL A 190 -15.02 -18.64 -18.45
C VAL A 190 -15.91 -19.88 -18.65
N ARG A 191 -15.76 -20.60 -19.76
CA ARG A 191 -16.59 -21.77 -20.10
C ARG A 191 -15.97 -23.09 -19.66
N ASN A 192 -14.66 -23.11 -19.48
CA ASN A 192 -13.94 -24.31 -19.09
C ASN A 192 -14.03 -24.58 -17.58
N SER A 193 -14.01 -25.85 -17.22
CA SER A 193 -13.91 -26.27 -15.82
C SER A 193 -12.60 -25.80 -15.20
N SER A 194 -12.64 -25.46 -13.92
CA SER A 194 -11.47 -25.06 -13.17
C SER A 194 -10.49 -26.23 -12.96
N LEU A 195 -9.19 -25.92 -13.06
CA LEU A 195 -8.08 -26.80 -12.73
C LEU A 195 -7.54 -26.42 -11.33
N ARG A 196 -7.45 -27.40 -10.43
CA ARG A 196 -6.77 -27.23 -9.14
C ARG A 196 -5.25 -27.29 -9.34
N LEU A 197 -4.54 -26.19 -9.07
CA LEU A 197 -3.08 -26.08 -9.25
C LEU A 197 -2.29 -26.55 -8.02
N THR A 198 -2.87 -26.47 -6.82
CA THR A 198 -2.24 -26.90 -5.57
C THR A 198 -3.17 -27.80 -4.78
N ASP A 199 -2.60 -28.79 -4.08
CA ASP A 199 -3.32 -29.72 -3.20
C ASP A 199 -2.88 -29.67 -1.74
N SER A 200 -1.81 -28.91 -1.44
CA SER A 200 -1.20 -28.76 -0.12
C SER A 200 -1.96 -27.85 0.84
N GLY A 201 -2.96 -27.10 0.36
CA GLY A 201 -3.69 -26.10 1.14
C GLY A 201 -4.39 -26.74 2.35
N LYS A 202 -4.22 -26.12 3.51
CA LYS A 202 -4.82 -26.56 4.78
C LYS A 202 -5.24 -25.36 5.60
N GLU A 203 -6.52 -25.28 5.94
CA GLU A 203 -7.07 -24.15 6.68
C GLU A 203 -6.31 -23.87 7.98
N GLY A 204 -5.90 -22.61 8.15
CA GLY A 204 -5.18 -22.13 9.33
C GLY A 204 -3.79 -22.75 9.54
N ALA A 205 -3.20 -23.38 8.52
CA ALA A 205 -1.88 -24.00 8.62
C ALA A 205 -1.03 -23.87 7.35
N VAL A 206 -1.60 -24.06 6.15
CA VAL A 206 -0.85 -23.95 4.89
C VAL A 206 -1.66 -23.11 3.92
N PHE A 207 -1.04 -22.04 3.41
CA PHE A 207 -1.63 -21.05 2.52
C PHE A 207 -0.88 -21.07 1.18
N ASN A 208 -1.60 -21.13 0.05
CA ASN A 208 -1.01 -21.06 -1.29
C ASN A 208 -1.57 -19.84 -2.03
N GLY A 209 -0.70 -18.93 -2.44
CA GLY A 209 -1.07 -17.75 -3.25
C GLY A 209 -1.78 -16.63 -2.50
N ILE A 210 -2.07 -16.81 -1.20
CA ILE A 210 -2.55 -15.77 -0.28
C ILE A 210 -1.63 -15.71 0.93
N ALA A 211 -1.52 -14.53 1.51
CA ALA A 211 -0.72 -14.29 2.70
C ALA A 211 -1.38 -14.86 3.97
N ASP A 212 -0.55 -15.28 4.94
CA ASP A 212 -0.99 -15.40 6.33
C ASP A 212 -1.02 -14.02 7.02
N TRP A 213 -1.27 -13.98 8.32
CA TRP A 213 -1.35 -12.70 9.03
C TRP A 213 -0.01 -11.95 9.04
N LEU A 214 1.10 -12.67 9.29
CA LEU A 214 2.42 -12.04 9.33
C LEU A 214 2.77 -11.50 7.94
N TYR A 215 2.56 -12.28 6.88
CA TYR A 215 2.88 -11.82 5.54
C TYR A 215 1.99 -10.66 5.09
N GLU A 216 0.70 -10.67 5.45
CA GLU A 216 -0.21 -9.62 5.02
C GLU A 216 0.08 -8.28 5.69
N GLU A 217 0.23 -8.25 7.02
CA GLU A 217 0.37 -6.99 7.76
C GLU A 217 1.80 -6.46 7.79
N GLU A 218 2.80 -7.35 7.90
CA GLU A 218 4.16 -6.96 8.28
C GLU A 218 5.21 -7.17 7.18
N ILE A 219 5.01 -8.11 6.25
CA ILE A 219 6.05 -8.49 5.26
C ILE A 219 5.73 -8.03 3.84
N LEU A 220 4.51 -8.26 3.34
CA LEU A 220 4.09 -7.93 1.97
C LEU A 220 3.19 -6.70 1.89
N HIS A 221 2.52 -6.33 2.99
CA HIS A 221 1.49 -5.29 2.99
C HIS A 221 0.38 -5.52 1.94
N SER A 222 0.07 -6.79 1.70
CA SER A 222 -0.94 -7.25 0.74
C SER A 222 -1.33 -8.69 1.06
N HIS A 223 -2.62 -9.02 0.86
CA HIS A 223 -3.12 -10.39 0.96
C HIS A 223 -2.76 -11.26 -0.25
N VAL A 224 -2.36 -10.64 -1.38
CA VAL A 224 -2.03 -11.34 -2.62
C VAL A 224 -0.58 -11.81 -2.56
N ALA A 225 -0.38 -13.12 -2.61
CA ALA A 225 0.93 -13.76 -2.58
C ALA A 225 1.17 -14.62 -3.84
N HIS A 226 0.63 -14.18 -4.98
CA HIS A 226 0.85 -14.77 -6.31
C HIS A 226 1.00 -13.70 -7.38
N TRP A 227 1.76 -14.01 -8.43
CA TRP A 227 2.14 -13.09 -9.50
C TRP A 227 2.12 -13.81 -10.84
N TRP A 228 1.40 -13.24 -11.81
CA TRP A 228 1.34 -13.75 -13.18
C TRP A 228 2.59 -13.39 -13.98
N SER A 229 3.06 -14.32 -14.81
CA SER A 229 4.03 -13.96 -15.84
C SER A 229 3.43 -12.97 -16.85
N PRO A 230 4.24 -12.12 -17.49
CA PRO A 230 3.75 -11.12 -18.45
C PRO A 230 2.97 -11.73 -19.63
N ASP A 231 3.31 -12.97 -20.04
CA ASP A 231 2.60 -13.71 -21.08
C ASP A 231 1.40 -14.52 -20.57
N GLY A 232 1.12 -14.49 -19.27
CA GLY A 232 0.01 -15.21 -18.65
C GLY A 232 0.16 -16.74 -18.60
N ARG A 233 1.30 -17.32 -18.98
CA ARG A 233 1.49 -18.79 -19.07
C ARG A 233 2.00 -19.45 -17.79
N ARG A 234 2.50 -18.66 -16.84
CA ARG A 234 3.05 -19.12 -15.57
C ARG A 234 2.48 -18.30 -14.42
N LEU A 235 2.38 -18.94 -13.27
CA LEU A 235 1.97 -18.30 -12.02
C LEU A 235 3.03 -18.58 -10.96
N ALA A 236 3.67 -17.53 -10.45
CA ALA A 236 4.51 -17.60 -9.27
C ALA A 236 3.63 -17.44 -8.03
N PHE A 237 3.84 -18.21 -6.98
CA PHE A 237 3.08 -18.08 -5.73
C PHE A 237 3.88 -18.50 -4.51
N LEU A 238 3.59 -17.88 -3.36
CA LEU A 238 4.12 -18.33 -2.08
C LEU A 238 3.27 -19.47 -1.52
N MET A 239 3.96 -20.48 -1.02
CA MET A 239 3.42 -21.46 -0.08
C MET A 239 3.93 -21.09 1.31
N ILE A 240 3.02 -20.68 2.18
CA ILE A 240 3.30 -20.25 3.55
C ILE A 240 2.79 -21.33 4.49
N ASN A 241 3.65 -21.81 5.39
CA ASN A 241 3.34 -22.89 6.32
C ASN A 241 3.49 -22.43 7.77
N ASP A 242 2.34 -22.30 8.42
CA ASP A 242 2.12 -21.92 9.81
C ASP A 242 1.97 -23.11 10.77
N SER A 243 2.22 -24.35 10.31
CA SER A 243 1.96 -25.55 11.13
C SER A 243 2.71 -25.55 12.48
N LEU A 244 3.82 -24.83 12.59
CA LEU A 244 4.62 -24.69 13.82
C LEU A 244 4.46 -23.33 14.51
N VAL A 245 3.65 -22.43 13.96
CA VAL A 245 3.46 -21.07 14.46
C VAL A 245 2.45 -21.10 15.62
N PRO A 246 2.76 -20.48 16.77
CA PRO A 246 1.82 -20.39 17.89
C PRO A 246 0.52 -19.68 17.48
N ARG A 247 -0.61 -20.15 18.03
CA ARG A 247 -1.92 -19.61 17.72
C ARG A 247 -2.44 -18.75 18.86
N VAL A 248 -3.10 -17.65 18.52
CA VAL A 248 -3.82 -16.80 19.48
C VAL A 248 -5.33 -17.02 19.33
N VAL A 249 -6.05 -16.93 20.44
CA VAL A 249 -7.51 -17.00 20.48
C VAL A 249 -8.08 -15.59 20.56
N LEU A 250 -8.96 -15.26 19.62
CA LEU A 250 -9.78 -14.06 19.66
C LEU A 250 -11.16 -14.42 20.20
N PRO A 251 -11.55 -13.91 21.39
CA PRO A 251 -12.86 -14.21 21.94
C PRO A 251 -13.96 -13.54 21.10
N ARG A 252 -15.07 -14.26 20.91
CA ARG A 252 -16.29 -13.74 20.30
C ARG A 252 -17.40 -13.81 21.32
N PHE A 253 -18.08 -12.69 21.56
CA PHE A 253 -19.16 -12.59 22.56
C PHE A 253 -20.56 -12.43 21.94
N THR A 254 -20.64 -12.25 20.62
CA THR A 254 -21.88 -11.97 19.88
C THR A 254 -22.10 -13.01 18.78
N GLY A 255 -23.30 -13.00 18.19
CA GLY A 255 -23.68 -13.93 17.11
C GLY A 255 -24.64 -15.01 17.62
N VAL A 256 -24.13 -16.24 17.76
CA VAL A 256 -24.92 -17.40 18.21
C VAL A 256 -24.95 -17.53 19.74
N LEU A 257 -25.91 -18.31 20.28
CA LEU A 257 -26.11 -18.52 21.73
C LEU A 257 -24.84 -18.97 22.49
N TYR A 258 -24.03 -19.80 21.84
CA TYR A 258 -22.73 -20.26 22.36
C TYR A 258 -21.64 -19.85 21.37
N PRO A 259 -21.15 -18.60 21.45
CA PRO A 259 -20.16 -18.11 20.50
C PRO A 259 -18.81 -18.80 20.76
N SER A 260 -18.17 -19.25 19.70
CA SER A 260 -16.81 -19.79 19.74
C SER A 260 -15.80 -18.72 19.37
N GLY A 261 -14.68 -18.66 20.11
CA GLY A 261 -13.54 -17.83 19.73
C GLY A 261 -12.92 -18.27 18.41
N TYR A 262 -12.28 -17.34 17.71
CA TYR A 262 -11.54 -17.60 16.48
C TYR A 262 -10.05 -17.78 16.79
N THR A 263 -9.41 -18.79 16.21
CA THR A 263 -7.99 -19.06 16.44
C THR A 263 -7.18 -18.95 15.15
N TYR A 264 -6.11 -18.18 15.18
CA TYR A 264 -5.24 -18.01 14.01
C TYR A 264 -3.75 -17.99 14.40
N PRO A 265 -2.86 -18.38 13.48
CA PRO A 265 -1.41 -18.27 13.68
C PRO A 265 -0.98 -16.81 13.87
N TYR A 266 -0.23 -16.54 14.94
CA TYR A 266 0.29 -15.21 15.24
C TYR A 266 1.63 -15.32 15.96
N PRO A 267 2.76 -15.14 15.25
CA PRO A 267 4.09 -15.20 15.87
C PRO A 267 4.38 -13.93 16.67
N LYS A 268 4.27 -14.02 18.00
CA LYS A 268 4.74 -12.94 18.89
C LYS A 268 6.27 -12.82 18.86
N ALA A 269 6.81 -11.73 19.40
CA ALA A 269 8.24 -11.49 19.50
C ALA A 269 9.01 -12.73 20.02
N GLY A 270 10.00 -13.18 19.23
CA GLY A 270 10.84 -14.34 19.55
C GLY A 270 10.22 -15.73 19.29
N GLN A 271 8.97 -15.82 18.84
CA GLN A 271 8.30 -17.10 18.55
C GLN A 271 8.65 -17.65 17.17
N THR A 272 8.32 -18.92 16.90
CA THR A 272 8.48 -19.53 15.58
C THR A 272 7.68 -18.78 14.52
N ASN A 273 8.32 -18.44 13.41
CA ASN A 273 7.70 -17.78 12.26
C ASN A 273 7.22 -18.80 11.21
N PRO A 274 6.32 -18.40 10.30
CA PRO A 274 5.97 -19.20 9.14
C PRO A 274 7.21 -19.58 8.32
N SER A 275 7.27 -20.83 7.86
CA SER A 275 8.21 -21.20 6.81
C SER A 275 7.60 -20.89 5.44
N VAL A 276 8.36 -20.24 4.57
CA VAL A 276 7.90 -19.85 3.22
C VAL A 276 8.67 -20.60 2.14
N LYS A 277 7.98 -20.90 1.03
CA LYS A 277 8.58 -21.37 -0.22
C LYS A 277 7.95 -20.64 -1.41
N LEU A 278 8.74 -20.41 -2.44
CA LEU A 278 8.28 -19.80 -3.69
C LEU A 278 8.25 -20.84 -4.80
N TYR A 279 7.08 -21.00 -5.40
CA TYR A 279 6.84 -21.93 -6.49
C TYR A 279 6.43 -21.20 -7.75
N VAL A 280 6.76 -21.78 -8.91
CA VAL A 280 6.24 -21.36 -10.21
C VAL A 280 5.57 -22.56 -10.87
N VAL A 281 4.30 -22.41 -11.23
CA VAL A 281 3.52 -23.43 -11.93
C VAL A 281 3.20 -22.96 -13.35
N LYS A 282 3.30 -23.89 -14.31
CA LYS A 282 2.80 -23.66 -15.67
C LYS A 282 1.30 -23.89 -15.72
N VAL A 283 0.52 -22.89 -16.16
CA VAL A 283 -0.95 -22.98 -16.17
C VAL A 283 -1.51 -23.60 -17.46
N GLN A 284 -0.70 -23.68 -18.52
CA GLN A 284 -1.06 -24.29 -19.81
C GLN A 284 -0.20 -25.52 -20.12
N GLY A 285 -0.85 -26.63 -20.51
CA GLY A 285 -0.18 -27.90 -20.84
C GLY A 285 0.01 -28.80 -19.62
N LEU A 286 1.08 -29.61 -19.60
CA LEU A 286 1.41 -30.44 -18.44
C LEU A 286 1.80 -29.50 -17.27
N ALA A 287 1.01 -29.54 -16.20
CA ALA A 287 1.28 -28.76 -14.99
C ALA A 287 2.58 -29.28 -14.36
N ASP A 288 3.63 -28.48 -14.47
CA ASP A 288 4.90 -28.70 -13.81
C ASP A 288 5.14 -27.52 -12.87
N THR A 289 5.56 -27.84 -11.65
CA THR A 289 5.73 -26.88 -10.55
C THR A 289 7.17 -26.92 -10.08
N VAL A 290 7.85 -25.79 -10.20
CA VAL A 290 9.27 -25.64 -9.87
C VAL A 290 9.42 -24.79 -8.61
N GLU A 291 10.20 -25.25 -7.64
CA GLU A 291 10.60 -24.46 -6.47
C GLU A 291 11.75 -23.51 -6.85
N LEU A 292 11.56 -22.20 -6.63
CA LEU A 292 12.64 -21.23 -6.76
C LEU A 292 13.47 -21.25 -5.47
N ARG A 293 14.68 -21.83 -5.55
CA ARG A 293 15.45 -22.16 -4.34
C ARG A 293 16.07 -20.91 -3.73
N PRO A 294 16.06 -20.77 -2.39
CA PRO A 294 16.72 -19.65 -1.75
C PRO A 294 18.24 -19.71 -1.98
N PRO A 295 18.91 -18.54 -2.04
CA PRO A 295 20.37 -18.46 -2.08
C PRO A 295 21.02 -19.24 -0.94
N ALA A 296 22.24 -19.74 -1.15
CA ALA A 296 22.91 -20.63 -0.21
C ALA A 296 23.05 -20.05 1.22
N SER A 297 23.22 -18.73 1.36
CA SER A 297 23.31 -18.03 2.65
C SER A 297 22.02 -18.09 3.48
N PHE A 298 20.88 -18.34 2.84
CA PHE A 298 19.55 -18.38 3.46
C PHE A 298 18.97 -19.79 3.61
N LYS A 299 19.66 -20.83 3.11
CA LYS A 299 19.13 -22.21 3.13
C LYS A 299 18.94 -22.79 4.53
N SER A 300 19.73 -22.34 5.50
CA SER A 300 19.76 -22.89 6.87
C SER A 300 19.36 -21.87 7.94
N SER A 301 18.79 -20.74 7.54
CA SER A 301 18.34 -19.68 8.45
C SER A 301 16.88 -19.37 8.21
N ASP A 302 16.23 -18.76 9.20
CA ASP A 302 14.90 -18.21 9.02
C ASP A 302 14.98 -16.96 8.13
N TYR A 303 14.08 -16.87 7.15
CA TYR A 303 14.02 -15.78 6.20
C TYR A 303 12.60 -15.45 5.81
N TYR A 304 12.44 -14.26 5.24
CA TYR A 304 11.22 -13.79 4.61
C TYR A 304 11.48 -13.59 3.10
N ILE A 305 10.41 -13.66 2.32
CA ILE A 305 10.40 -13.23 0.92
C ILE A 305 9.54 -11.97 0.90
N THR A 306 10.15 -10.82 0.63
CA THR A 306 9.48 -9.51 0.76
C THR A 306 9.03 -8.95 -0.58
N MET A 307 9.57 -9.43 -1.69
CA MET A 307 9.22 -8.96 -3.03
C MET A 307 9.48 -10.06 -4.05
N VAL A 308 8.54 -10.23 -4.96
CA VAL A 308 8.65 -11.09 -6.15
C VAL A 308 8.11 -10.30 -7.34
N LYS A 309 8.90 -10.17 -8.40
CA LYS A 309 8.52 -9.46 -9.62
C LYS A 309 8.99 -10.21 -10.85
N TRP A 310 8.13 -10.32 -11.85
CA TRP A 310 8.54 -10.86 -13.14
C TRP A 310 9.37 -9.84 -13.93
N ILE A 311 10.50 -10.28 -14.48
CA ILE A 311 11.31 -9.49 -15.42
C ILE A 311 10.80 -9.76 -16.84
N ASN A 312 10.62 -11.03 -17.17
CA ASN A 312 10.06 -11.52 -18.42
C ASN A 312 9.44 -12.90 -18.18
N SER A 313 8.91 -13.57 -19.20
CA SER A 313 8.22 -14.87 -19.04
C SER A 313 9.07 -16.03 -18.48
N ASN A 314 10.40 -15.88 -18.38
CA ASN A 314 11.31 -16.93 -17.91
C ASN A 314 12.12 -16.52 -16.66
N LYS A 315 12.21 -15.23 -16.33
CA LYS A 315 13.01 -14.73 -15.20
C LYS A 315 12.16 -13.95 -14.21
N THR A 316 12.41 -14.20 -12.92
CA THR A 316 11.80 -13.47 -11.81
C THR A 316 12.88 -12.86 -10.92
N ALA A 317 12.68 -11.63 -10.46
CA ALA A 317 13.44 -11.03 -9.39
C ALA A 317 12.76 -11.34 -8.06
N VAL A 318 13.54 -11.76 -7.08
CA VAL A 318 13.03 -12.11 -5.75
C VAL A 318 13.94 -11.49 -4.71
N ARG A 319 13.37 -10.98 -3.62
CA ARG A 319 14.12 -10.44 -2.48
C ARG A 319 13.91 -11.30 -1.25
N TRP A 320 15.03 -11.77 -0.70
CA TRP A 320 15.10 -12.50 0.56
C TRP A 320 15.60 -11.57 1.65
N LEU A 321 14.97 -11.63 2.81
CA LEU A 321 15.33 -10.86 4.00
C LEU A 321 15.57 -11.83 5.15
N ASP A 322 16.64 -11.67 5.90
CA ASP A 322 16.88 -12.52 7.05
C ASP A 322 15.88 -12.20 8.17
N ARG A 323 15.66 -13.15 9.08
CA ARG A 323 14.74 -12.95 10.20
C ARG A 323 15.05 -11.72 11.06
N ASN A 324 16.33 -11.33 11.19
CA ASN A 324 16.73 -10.14 11.93
C ASN A 324 16.54 -8.84 11.15
N GLN A 325 16.18 -8.93 9.86
CA GLN A 325 15.98 -7.83 8.92
C GLN A 325 17.22 -6.93 8.75
N LYS A 326 18.41 -7.51 8.83
CA LYS A 326 19.71 -6.84 8.71
C LYS A 326 20.46 -7.21 7.44
N SER A 327 20.10 -8.32 6.80
CA SER A 327 20.68 -8.80 5.56
C SER A 327 19.58 -9.04 4.55
N SER A 328 19.68 -8.38 3.39
CA SER A 328 18.75 -8.50 2.28
C SER A 328 19.52 -8.87 1.03
N LEU A 329 18.96 -9.79 0.24
CA LEU A 329 19.57 -10.30 -0.97
C LEU A 329 18.53 -10.27 -2.09
N LEU A 330 18.84 -9.57 -3.17
CA LEU A 330 18.09 -9.60 -4.42
C LEU A 330 18.74 -10.62 -5.37
N ALA A 331 17.97 -11.60 -5.82
CA ALA A 331 18.42 -12.58 -6.81
C ALA A 331 17.46 -12.63 -7.99
N VAL A 332 17.98 -13.02 -9.15
CA VAL A 332 17.20 -13.29 -10.35
C VAL A 332 17.15 -14.80 -10.54
N CYS A 333 15.95 -15.35 -10.59
CA CYS A 333 15.68 -16.78 -10.73
C CYS A 333 15.22 -17.13 -12.14
N GLU A 334 15.81 -18.17 -12.69
CA GLU A 334 15.35 -18.83 -13.92
C GLU A 334 14.23 -19.81 -13.57
N VAL A 335 13.01 -19.55 -14.05
CA VAL A 335 11.81 -20.28 -13.61
C VAL A 335 11.72 -21.70 -14.17
N THR A 336 12.52 -22.02 -15.20
CA THR A 336 12.58 -23.36 -15.79
C THR A 336 13.44 -24.32 -14.98
N THR A 337 14.53 -23.85 -14.36
CA THR A 337 15.44 -24.68 -13.56
C THR A 337 15.23 -24.53 -12.05
N GLY A 338 14.67 -23.40 -11.62
CA GLY A 338 14.52 -23.03 -10.22
C GLY A 338 15.79 -22.46 -9.59
N ASP A 339 16.80 -22.15 -10.40
CA ASP A 339 18.08 -21.62 -9.93
C ASP A 339 18.04 -20.10 -9.84
N CYS A 340 18.50 -19.57 -8.70
CA CYS A 340 18.52 -18.15 -8.39
C CYS A 340 19.95 -17.63 -8.28
N VAL A 341 20.27 -16.61 -9.08
CA VAL A 341 21.59 -15.98 -9.13
C VAL A 341 21.54 -14.64 -8.40
N LYS A 342 22.41 -14.48 -7.40
CA LYS A 342 22.52 -13.25 -6.61
C LYS A 342 22.89 -12.06 -7.51
N LYS A 343 22.14 -10.95 -7.38
CA LYS A 343 22.42 -9.68 -8.08
C LYS A 343 22.83 -8.56 -7.14
N HIS A 344 22.23 -8.48 -5.97
CA HIS A 344 22.60 -7.47 -4.99
C HIS A 344 22.44 -8.03 -3.58
N GLU A 345 23.34 -7.64 -2.68
CA GLU A 345 23.29 -8.01 -1.28
C GLU A 345 23.60 -6.78 -0.44
N ARG A 346 22.81 -6.60 0.62
CA ARG A 346 22.91 -5.46 1.50
C ARG A 346 22.84 -5.90 2.93
N THR A 347 23.78 -5.38 3.73
CA THR A 347 23.80 -5.58 5.17
C THR A 347 23.73 -4.25 5.90
N SER A 348 23.03 -4.20 7.03
CA SER A 348 22.95 -3.03 7.90
C SER A 348 23.23 -3.41 9.35
N LYS A 349 23.79 -2.46 10.11
CA LYS A 349 23.90 -2.58 11.58
C LYS A 349 22.51 -2.47 12.24
N PHE A 350 21.62 -1.74 11.60
CA PHE A 350 20.22 -1.52 11.95
C PHE A 350 19.30 -2.42 11.12
N PHE A 351 17.99 -2.18 11.18
CA PHE A 351 17.05 -2.79 10.25
C PHE A 351 17.20 -2.21 8.83
N LEU A 352 16.76 -2.97 7.83
CA LEU A 352 16.68 -2.57 6.44
C LEU A 352 15.29 -2.01 6.10
N THR A 353 15.25 -1.02 5.22
CA THR A 353 14.03 -0.28 4.82
C THR A 353 13.68 -0.56 3.35
N MET A 354 12.44 -0.25 2.93
CA MET A 354 11.97 -0.44 1.55
C MET A 354 12.11 -1.88 1.03
N GLN A 355 11.77 -2.88 1.84
CA GLN A 355 11.98 -4.29 1.46
C GLN A 355 10.96 -4.81 0.44
N ASN A 356 9.84 -4.12 0.25
CA ASN A 356 8.86 -4.40 -0.82
C ASN A 356 9.14 -3.63 -2.13
N GLU A 357 10.16 -2.77 -2.16
CA GLU A 357 10.45 -1.95 -3.35
C GLU A 357 10.73 -2.83 -4.56
N GLU A 358 10.04 -2.54 -5.65
CA GLU A 358 10.16 -3.33 -6.86
C GLU A 358 11.24 -2.73 -7.79
N PRO A 359 12.37 -3.42 -8.00
CA PRO A 359 13.34 -3.00 -8.99
C PRO A 359 12.71 -2.97 -10.39
N LEU A 360 13.12 -1.99 -11.18
CA LEU A 360 12.69 -1.87 -12.56
C LEU A 360 13.81 -2.37 -13.48
N PHE A 361 13.54 -3.42 -14.24
CA PHE A 361 14.50 -4.06 -15.12
C PHE A 361 14.31 -3.60 -16.56
N SER A 362 15.39 -3.62 -17.33
CA SER A 362 15.31 -3.65 -18.78
C SER A 362 14.76 -5.01 -19.26
N ASN A 363 14.23 -5.04 -20.48
CA ASN A 363 13.65 -6.22 -21.13
C ASN A 363 14.63 -7.40 -21.21
N ASP A 364 15.91 -7.11 -21.40
CA ASP A 364 16.98 -8.12 -21.40
C ASP A 364 17.40 -8.58 -19.99
N GLY A 365 17.00 -7.84 -18.95
CA GLY A 365 17.33 -8.07 -17.55
C GLY A 365 18.77 -7.70 -17.15
N ASN A 366 19.51 -7.02 -18.03
CA ASN A 366 20.91 -6.66 -17.77
C ASN A 366 21.04 -5.33 -17.03
N THR A 367 20.14 -4.38 -17.27
CA THR A 367 20.09 -3.11 -16.55
C THR A 367 18.93 -3.14 -15.57
N PHE A 368 19.13 -2.65 -14.35
CA PHE A 368 18.02 -2.46 -13.43
C PHE A 368 18.24 -1.29 -12.49
N PHE A 369 17.14 -0.72 -12.02
CA PHE A 369 17.11 0.43 -11.12
C PHE A 369 16.61 0.00 -9.75
N MET A 370 17.25 0.50 -8.71
CA MET A 370 16.82 0.34 -7.32
C MET A 370 16.96 1.64 -6.55
N ILE A 371 16.13 1.79 -5.52
CA ILE A 371 16.25 2.83 -4.52
C ILE A 371 17.15 2.34 -3.39
N LEU A 372 18.31 2.96 -3.23
CA LEU A 372 19.28 2.64 -2.19
C LEU A 372 19.60 3.84 -1.30
N PRO A 373 19.88 3.62 -0.01
CA PRO A 373 20.34 4.68 0.87
C PRO A 373 21.76 5.10 0.56
N GLU A 374 21.93 6.40 0.30
CA GLU A 374 23.21 7.01 -0.02
C GLU A 374 23.57 8.06 1.01
N GLN A 375 24.81 8.03 1.49
CA GLN A 375 25.31 8.95 2.49
C GLN A 375 25.43 10.38 1.92
N GLN A 376 24.70 11.33 2.50
CA GLN A 376 24.72 12.74 2.15
C GLN A 376 25.57 13.52 3.17
N GLN A 377 26.90 13.50 2.98
CA GLN A 377 27.87 14.20 3.85
C GLN A 377 27.57 13.95 5.34
N ASP A 378 27.45 15.01 6.14
CA ASP A 378 27.20 14.94 7.59
C ASP A 378 25.71 14.80 7.96
N LYS A 379 24.81 14.81 6.98
CA LYS A 379 23.35 14.83 7.22
C LYS A 379 22.68 13.46 7.26
N GLY A 380 23.44 12.40 7.00
CA GLY A 380 22.96 11.01 7.05
C GLY A 380 22.63 10.41 5.70
N GLU A 381 22.03 9.22 5.74
CA GLU A 381 21.64 8.47 4.55
C GLU A 381 20.23 8.84 4.09
N PHE A 382 20.07 9.07 2.78
CA PHE A 382 18.79 9.31 2.13
C PHE A 382 18.60 8.33 0.97
N HIS A 383 17.38 7.89 0.74
CA HIS A 383 17.05 6.99 -0.36
C HIS A 383 17.17 7.70 -1.71
N HIS A 384 18.00 7.16 -2.59
CA HIS A 384 18.27 7.67 -3.92
C HIS A 384 18.27 6.54 -4.95
N ILE A 385 17.97 6.88 -6.19
CA ILE A 385 17.99 5.90 -7.28
C ILE A 385 19.42 5.61 -7.74
N SER A 386 19.69 4.31 -7.93
CA SER A 386 20.93 3.77 -8.46
C SER A 386 20.61 2.83 -9.63
N VAL A 387 21.42 2.90 -10.67
CA VAL A 387 21.38 1.99 -11.82
C VAL A 387 22.48 0.94 -11.69
N PHE A 388 22.11 -0.29 -12.03
CA PHE A 388 22.95 -1.47 -12.00
C PHE A 388 23.10 -1.99 -13.43
N PHE A 389 24.34 -2.14 -13.88
CA PHE A 389 24.68 -2.75 -15.16
C PHE A 389 25.29 -4.12 -14.90
N HIS A 390 24.57 -5.16 -15.28
CA HIS A 390 25.07 -6.52 -15.24
C HIS A 390 25.78 -6.84 -16.55
N GLU A 391 27.06 -7.19 -16.45
CA GLU A 391 27.85 -7.69 -17.57
C GLU A 391 27.77 -9.23 -17.59
N PRO A 392 27.09 -9.84 -18.59
CA PRO A 392 26.87 -11.29 -18.59
C PRO A 392 28.16 -12.11 -18.73
N GLU A 393 29.19 -11.55 -19.37
CA GLU A 393 30.45 -12.26 -19.66
C GLU A 393 31.35 -12.38 -18.43
N THR A 394 31.37 -11.34 -17.59
CA THR A 394 32.24 -11.25 -16.40
C THR A 394 31.49 -11.57 -15.11
N GLU A 395 30.16 -11.66 -15.18
CA GLU A 395 29.23 -11.66 -14.03
C GLU A 395 29.39 -10.43 -13.11
N GLU A 396 30.11 -9.39 -13.56
CA GLU A 396 30.29 -8.17 -12.81
C GLU A 396 29.02 -7.32 -12.84
N ILE A 397 28.83 -6.54 -11.76
CA ILE A 397 27.69 -5.63 -11.62
C ILE A 397 28.27 -4.27 -11.28
N ASN A 398 28.18 -3.36 -12.25
CA ASN A 398 28.63 -1.99 -12.08
C ASN A 398 27.46 -1.11 -11.58
N VAL A 399 27.72 -0.27 -10.59
CA VAL A 399 26.67 0.50 -9.91
C VAL A 399 26.94 1.99 -10.06
N GLN A 400 25.91 2.73 -10.44
CA GLN A 400 26.00 4.18 -10.61
C GLN A 400 24.81 4.86 -9.92
N ILE A 401 25.12 5.81 -9.03
CA ILE A 401 24.13 6.60 -8.31
C ILE A 401 23.64 7.73 -9.21
N LEU A 402 22.32 7.84 -9.37
CA LEU A 402 21.68 8.77 -10.31
C LEU A 402 21.18 10.06 -9.65
N THR A 403 20.82 9.99 -8.36
CA THR A 403 20.30 11.14 -7.60
C THR A 403 21.03 11.34 -6.29
N SER A 404 21.01 12.58 -5.80
CA SER A 404 21.58 12.97 -4.52
C SER A 404 20.91 14.24 -4.01
N GLY A 405 20.85 14.39 -2.68
CA GLY A 405 20.36 15.57 -1.99
C GLY A 405 19.70 15.24 -0.64
N GLN A 406 19.26 16.27 0.07
CA GLN A 406 18.58 16.12 1.37
C GLN A 406 17.08 15.91 1.16
N TRP A 407 16.74 14.84 0.46
CA TRP A 407 15.38 14.42 0.12
C TRP A 407 15.42 12.95 -0.31
N GLU A 408 14.29 12.27 -0.28
CA GLU A 408 14.21 10.84 -0.59
C GLU A 408 13.45 10.58 -1.88
N VAL A 409 13.92 9.61 -2.66
CA VAL A 409 13.13 8.95 -3.70
C VAL A 409 12.23 7.93 -3.01
N THR A 410 10.93 7.97 -3.28
CA THR A 410 9.94 7.10 -2.62
C THR A 410 9.53 5.91 -3.49
N GLU A 411 9.52 6.07 -4.80
CA GLU A 411 9.03 5.07 -5.75
C GLU A 411 9.67 5.25 -7.13
N ILE A 412 9.95 4.15 -7.83
CA ILE A 412 10.31 4.15 -9.26
C ILE A 412 9.06 3.78 -10.05
N LEU A 413 8.61 4.67 -10.92
CA LEU A 413 7.34 4.58 -11.63
C LEU A 413 7.47 3.85 -12.98
N ALA A 414 8.47 4.23 -13.78
CA ALA A 414 8.63 3.73 -15.15
C ALA A 414 10.05 3.97 -15.68
N TYR A 415 10.41 3.27 -16.76
CA TYR A 415 11.71 3.34 -17.42
C TYR A 415 11.52 3.27 -18.94
N ASP A 416 11.90 4.34 -19.63
CA ASP A 416 11.94 4.41 -21.09
C ASP A 416 13.33 3.96 -21.57
N GLU A 417 13.41 2.74 -22.09
CA GLU A 417 14.63 2.17 -22.66
C GLU A 417 15.15 2.94 -23.88
N ASN A 418 14.26 3.49 -24.70
CA ASN A 418 14.62 4.15 -25.95
C ASN A 418 15.29 5.50 -25.66
N GLN A 419 14.69 6.28 -24.75
CA GLN A 419 15.21 7.58 -24.34
C GLN A 419 16.22 7.50 -23.21
N LYS A 420 16.34 6.34 -22.56
CA LYS A 420 17.20 6.09 -21.40
C LYS A 420 16.80 6.93 -20.18
N ASP A 421 15.50 7.16 -20.03
CA ASP A 421 14.92 8.01 -19.00
C ASP A 421 14.19 7.17 -17.96
N VAL A 422 14.36 7.50 -16.67
CA VAL A 422 13.68 6.82 -15.56
C VAL A 422 12.77 7.79 -14.81
N PHE A 423 11.57 7.36 -14.47
CA PHE A 423 10.54 8.17 -13.82
C PHE A 423 10.43 7.76 -12.35
N VAL A 424 10.52 8.71 -11.42
CA VAL A 424 10.47 8.42 -9.97
C VAL A 424 9.63 9.45 -9.22
N SER A 425 9.18 9.09 -8.02
CA SER A 425 8.53 9.97 -7.04
C SER A 425 9.49 10.35 -5.90
N ARG A 426 9.31 11.53 -5.27
CA ARG A 426 10.21 12.04 -4.22
C ARG A 426 9.54 12.87 -3.12
N THR A 427 10.24 13.09 -2.02
CA THR A 427 9.83 13.96 -0.89
C THR A 427 10.31 15.42 -1.06
N HIS A 428 9.45 16.41 -0.74
CA HIS A 428 9.83 17.75 -0.23
C HIS A 428 8.59 18.51 0.32
N LEU A 429 8.82 19.54 1.17
CA LEU A 429 7.92 20.47 1.92
C LEU A 429 6.91 21.32 1.09
N SER A 430 6.50 20.73 -0.01
CA SER A 430 5.44 21.00 -0.97
C SER A 430 5.62 19.79 -1.87
N PHE A 431 4.82 18.72 -1.76
CA PHE A 431 5.15 17.35 -2.24
C PHE A 431 5.26 17.19 -3.79
N CYS A 432 5.96 18.08 -4.48
CA CYS A 432 6.13 18.11 -5.92
C CYS A 432 6.76 16.82 -6.46
N PHE A 433 6.15 16.28 -7.51
CA PHE A 433 6.64 15.12 -8.27
C PHE A 433 7.68 15.64 -9.22
N PHE A 434 8.93 15.48 -8.83
CA PHE A 434 10.00 15.63 -9.80
C PHE A 434 10.16 14.30 -10.49
N PHE A 435 9.86 14.29 -11.77
CA PHE A 435 10.58 13.47 -12.72
C PHE A 435 12.06 13.88 -12.61
N PRO A 436 13.00 12.99 -12.32
CA PRO A 436 14.34 13.22 -12.75
C PRO A 436 14.40 12.53 -14.09
N ARG A 437 14.44 13.29 -15.18
CA ARG A 437 14.97 12.79 -16.45
C ARG A 437 16.43 12.41 -16.24
N VAL A 438 16.71 11.36 -15.46
CA VAL A 438 18.07 10.89 -15.31
C VAL A 438 18.39 10.12 -16.57
N SER A 439 18.78 10.84 -17.61
CA SER A 439 19.59 10.23 -18.63
C SER A 439 20.85 9.73 -17.92
N TYR A 440 20.95 8.42 -17.73
CA TYR A 440 22.18 7.80 -17.23
C TYR A 440 23.33 7.92 -18.25
N VAL A 441 23.04 8.44 -19.45
CA VAL A 441 23.99 8.77 -20.50
C VAL A 441 24.08 10.29 -20.65
N GLY A 442 25.11 10.92 -20.07
CA GLY A 442 25.40 12.34 -20.25
C GLY A 442 25.25 13.19 -18.98
N THR A 443 24.83 14.45 -19.14
CA THR A 443 24.61 15.37 -18.00
C THR A 443 23.32 14.96 -17.28
N PHE A 444 23.43 14.58 -16.00
CA PHE A 444 22.33 14.15 -15.10
C PHE A 444 21.32 15.30 -14.82
N THR A 445 20.64 15.79 -15.86
CA THR A 445 19.70 16.91 -15.79
C THR A 445 18.40 16.45 -15.13
N ARG A 446 17.85 17.23 -14.20
CA ARG A 446 16.61 16.86 -13.48
C ARG A 446 15.53 17.87 -13.86
N GLN A 447 14.33 17.42 -14.24
CA GLN A 447 13.23 18.29 -14.68
C GLN A 447 11.89 17.87 -14.08
N CYS A 448 11.28 18.72 -13.27
CA CYS A 448 9.94 18.47 -12.73
C CYS A 448 8.85 18.55 -13.79
N LEU A 449 7.97 17.53 -13.91
CA LEU A 449 6.79 17.64 -14.76
C LEU A 449 5.56 18.19 -14.03
N THR A 450 5.34 17.91 -12.74
CA THR A 450 4.10 18.35 -12.06
C THR A 450 4.17 19.72 -11.39
N CYS A 451 5.37 20.23 -11.12
CA CYS A 451 5.58 21.49 -10.38
C CYS A 451 4.80 22.69 -10.95
N ASN A 452 4.53 22.69 -12.26
CA ASN A 452 3.88 23.80 -12.94
C ASN A 452 2.44 23.49 -13.39
N ILE A 453 1.93 22.26 -13.23
CA ILE A 453 0.63 21.85 -13.79
C ILE A 453 -0.52 22.48 -12.98
N PHE A 454 -0.47 22.37 -11.65
CA PHE A 454 -1.58 22.79 -10.78
C PHE A 454 -1.19 23.86 -9.74
N LYS A 455 0.06 24.35 -9.80
CA LYS A 455 0.63 25.39 -8.92
C LYS A 455 0.22 25.19 -7.45
N ASP A 456 -0.65 26.06 -6.95
CA ASP A 456 -1.00 26.15 -5.52
C ASP A 456 -2.07 25.15 -5.08
N LYS A 457 -2.77 24.49 -6.02
CA LYS A 457 -3.93 23.63 -5.71
C LYS A 457 -3.56 22.17 -5.41
N CYS A 458 -2.49 21.68 -6.03
CA CYS A 458 -2.07 20.30 -5.91
C CYS A 458 -0.57 20.26 -5.72
N THR A 459 -0.18 19.80 -4.54
CA THR A 459 1.19 19.54 -4.19
C THR A 459 1.42 18.07 -3.92
N TYR A 460 0.41 17.23 -3.69
CA TYR A 460 0.55 15.79 -3.52
C TYR A 460 -0.12 15.03 -4.68
N PHE A 461 0.58 14.05 -5.25
CA PHE A 461 0.10 13.28 -6.40
C PHE A 461 0.35 11.77 -6.24
N SER A 462 -0.15 10.99 -7.18
CA SER A 462 0.31 9.65 -7.51
C SER A 462 0.20 9.51 -9.03
N ALA A 463 1.01 8.63 -9.62
CA ALA A 463 1.13 8.53 -11.06
C ALA A 463 1.18 7.07 -11.52
N GLU A 464 0.48 6.77 -12.62
CA GLU A 464 0.51 5.47 -13.28
C GLU A 464 0.64 5.67 -14.81
N PHE A 465 1.71 5.15 -15.41
CA PHE A 465 1.97 5.30 -16.85
C PHE A 465 1.24 4.24 -17.68
N SER A 466 0.89 4.59 -18.92
CA SER A 466 0.51 3.62 -19.96
C SER A 466 1.68 2.67 -20.25
N SER A 467 1.42 1.50 -20.83
CA SER A 467 2.47 0.49 -21.04
C SER A 467 3.57 0.95 -22.02
N ASP A 468 3.22 1.83 -22.96
CA ASP A 468 4.15 2.51 -23.89
C ASP A 468 4.74 3.85 -23.40
N LEU A 469 4.39 4.26 -22.17
CA LEU A 469 4.83 5.50 -21.52
C LEU A 469 4.40 6.80 -22.21
N GLN A 470 3.48 6.77 -23.16
CA GLN A 470 2.98 7.98 -23.84
C GLN A 470 2.01 8.79 -22.97
N TYR A 471 1.26 8.10 -22.10
CA TYR A 471 0.25 8.71 -21.25
C TYR A 471 0.51 8.41 -19.77
N VAL A 472 -0.07 9.25 -18.91
CA VAL A 472 0.03 9.10 -17.46
C VAL A 472 -1.29 9.49 -16.81
N ILE A 473 -1.76 8.65 -15.90
CA ILE A 473 -2.83 8.98 -14.95
C ILE A 473 -2.17 9.72 -13.80
N LEU A 474 -2.52 10.99 -13.61
CA LEU A 474 -2.07 11.79 -12.46
C LEU A 474 -3.24 11.98 -11.50
N ASN A 475 -3.14 11.39 -10.32
CA ASN A 475 -4.11 11.56 -9.26
C ASN A 475 -3.59 12.62 -8.27
N CYS A 476 -4.21 13.80 -8.26
CA CYS A 476 -3.92 14.85 -7.28
C CYS A 476 -4.73 14.60 -6.01
N GLN A 477 -4.04 14.64 -4.86
CA GLN A 477 -4.67 14.76 -3.55
C GLN A 477 -4.54 16.22 -3.15
N GLU A 478 -5.66 16.96 -3.23
CA GLU A 478 -5.68 18.42 -3.08
C GLU A 478 -4.97 18.88 -1.80
N LYS A 479 -4.42 20.10 -1.85
CA LYS A 479 -3.76 20.73 -0.71
C LYS A 479 -4.78 21.19 0.33
N GLN A 480 -4.59 20.84 1.59
CA GLN A 480 -5.25 21.52 2.71
C GLN A 480 -4.42 22.71 3.19
N ASN A 481 -5.10 23.82 3.47
CA ASN A 481 -4.47 25.02 4.03
C ASN A 481 -4.16 24.77 5.50
N PHE A 482 -2.90 24.46 5.81
CA PHE A 482 -2.41 24.27 7.17
C PHE A 482 -1.28 25.23 7.52
N HIS A 483 -1.13 25.50 8.82
CA HIS A 483 -0.01 26.24 9.37
C HIS A 483 1.14 25.29 9.70
N PHE A 484 2.27 25.45 9.01
CA PHE A 484 3.50 24.71 9.29
C PHE A 484 4.44 25.55 10.15
N CYS A 485 4.90 25.00 11.27
CA CYS A 485 6.02 25.53 12.04
C CYS A 485 7.11 24.45 12.11
N PHE A 486 8.37 24.84 11.94
CA PHE A 486 9.50 23.94 12.22
C PHE A 486 9.97 24.12 13.66
N LEU A 487 9.99 23.02 14.40
CA LEU A 487 10.34 22.97 15.80
C LEU A 487 11.57 22.09 15.93
N ILE A 488 12.73 22.70 16.20
CA ILE A 488 13.98 21.99 16.52
C ILE A 488 14.26 20.87 15.49
N ALA A 489 14.20 21.23 14.19
CA ALA A 489 14.43 20.36 13.02
C ALA A 489 13.30 19.39 12.60
N PHE A 490 12.17 19.35 13.30
CA PHE A 490 11.00 18.54 12.93
C PHE A 490 9.79 19.40 12.54
N PRO A 491 8.93 18.95 11.61
CA PRO A 491 7.70 19.65 11.29
C PRO A 491 6.69 19.54 12.43
N LEU A 492 5.96 20.63 12.69
CA LEU A 492 4.77 20.72 13.54
C LEU A 492 3.66 21.35 12.71
N GLN A 493 2.50 20.70 12.66
CA GLN A 493 1.30 21.19 12.00
C GLN A 493 0.25 21.54 13.05
N LEU A 494 -0.35 22.73 12.91
CA LEU A 494 -1.46 23.18 13.75
C LEU A 494 -2.70 23.40 12.90
N THR A 495 -3.78 22.72 13.24
CA THR A 495 -5.13 22.97 12.73
C THR A 495 -5.86 23.87 13.73
N LEU A 496 -6.17 25.08 13.27
CA LEU A 496 -6.77 26.12 14.10
C LEU A 496 -8.29 26.20 13.86
N PRO A 497 -9.08 26.55 14.88
CA PRO A 497 -10.50 26.84 14.72
C PRO A 497 -10.78 27.93 13.67
N ALA A 498 -11.90 27.83 12.97
CA ALA A 498 -12.25 28.79 11.92
C ALA A 498 -12.40 30.24 12.42
N ASN A 499 -12.75 30.42 13.69
CA ASN A 499 -12.88 31.71 14.38
C ASN A 499 -11.70 31.98 15.34
N PHE A 500 -10.52 31.45 15.04
CA PHE A 500 -9.33 31.59 15.88
C PHE A 500 -8.99 33.06 16.15
N ASN A 501 -8.69 33.34 17.40
CA ASN A 501 -8.29 34.63 17.93
C ASN A 501 -7.18 34.42 18.94
N GLU A 502 -6.01 35.02 18.68
CA GLU A 502 -4.79 34.86 19.49
C GLU A 502 -4.95 35.23 20.98
N LYS A 503 -6.00 35.99 21.34
CA LYS A 503 -6.26 36.41 22.72
C LYS A 503 -7.01 35.39 23.56
N ASP A 504 -7.66 34.43 22.92
CA ASP A 504 -8.50 33.45 23.59
C ASP A 504 -7.71 32.19 23.95
N GLN A 505 -8.14 31.49 25.00
CA GLN A 505 -7.54 30.22 25.40
C GLN A 505 -8.33 29.04 24.81
N TYR A 506 -7.62 28.17 24.10
CA TYR A 506 -8.17 27.00 23.44
C TYR A 506 -7.65 25.69 24.07
N PRO A 507 -8.43 24.62 24.12
CA PRO A 507 -7.90 23.29 24.39
C PRO A 507 -6.97 22.85 23.25
N LEU A 508 -5.90 22.13 23.61
CA LEU A 508 -4.93 21.57 22.67
C LEU A 508 -5.05 20.04 22.66
N LEU A 509 -5.27 19.46 21.48
CA LEU A 509 -5.21 18.03 21.22
C LEU A 509 -3.92 17.73 20.43
N LEU A 510 -3.03 16.93 21.00
CA LEU A 510 -1.88 16.40 20.25
C LEU A 510 -2.25 15.03 19.69
N MET A 511 -2.21 14.89 18.36
CA MET A 511 -2.29 13.61 17.68
C MET A 511 -0.87 13.07 17.46
N THR A 512 -0.67 11.81 17.81
CA THR A 512 0.60 11.10 17.66
C THR A 512 0.54 10.15 16.49
N ASP A 513 1.70 9.87 15.92
CA ASP A 513 1.86 8.95 14.79
C ASP A 513 1.47 7.52 15.20
N GLU A 514 0.96 6.76 14.24
CA GLU A 514 0.47 5.40 14.50
C GLU A 514 1.59 4.34 14.45
N ALA A 515 2.69 4.59 13.74
CA ALA A 515 3.74 3.60 13.53
C ALA A 515 5.15 4.19 13.29
N PRO A 516 6.22 3.52 13.75
CA PRO A 516 7.59 3.82 13.34
C PRO A 516 7.75 3.91 11.83
N GLY A 517 8.42 4.96 11.34
CA GLY A 517 8.63 5.17 9.91
C GLY A 517 7.44 5.78 9.16
N SER A 518 6.29 6.01 9.82
CA SER A 518 5.20 6.79 9.24
C SER A 518 5.54 8.28 9.19
N GLN A 519 4.68 9.04 8.53
CA GLN A 519 4.71 10.50 8.52
C GLN A 519 3.27 10.97 8.74
N SER A 520 3.05 11.71 9.83
CA SER A 520 1.74 12.30 10.13
C SER A 520 1.56 13.62 9.41
N ILE A 521 2.62 14.41 9.29
CA ILE A 521 2.54 15.72 8.66
C ILE A 521 2.66 15.59 7.15
N THR A 522 1.57 15.90 6.47
CA THR A 522 1.46 15.82 5.03
C THR A 522 0.53 16.91 4.50
N GLU A 523 0.73 17.32 3.24
CA GLU A 523 -0.20 18.23 2.55
C GLU A 523 -1.39 17.50 1.92
N LYS A 524 -1.43 16.16 2.03
CA LYS A 524 -2.54 15.34 1.58
C LYS A 524 -3.83 15.77 2.29
N PHE A 525 -4.86 16.08 1.50
CA PHE A 525 -6.19 16.34 2.04
C PHE A 525 -6.66 15.18 2.92
N HIS A 526 -6.99 15.48 4.17
CA HIS A 526 -7.56 14.55 5.13
C HIS A 526 -8.70 15.23 5.90
N LEU A 527 -9.90 14.65 5.86
CA LEU A 527 -11.05 15.16 6.61
C LEU A 527 -11.55 14.03 7.52
N ASP A 528 -11.47 14.25 8.82
CA ASP A 528 -11.78 13.23 9.83
C ASP A 528 -12.31 13.87 11.13
N TRP A 529 -12.52 13.07 12.18
CA TRP A 529 -13.12 13.50 13.45
C TRP A 529 -12.35 14.66 14.13
N ASP A 530 -11.05 14.76 13.93
CA ASP A 530 -10.20 15.84 14.43
C ASP A 530 -10.54 17.20 13.79
N SER A 531 -10.92 17.19 12.51
CA SER A 531 -11.38 18.36 11.78
C SER A 531 -12.72 18.88 12.33
N VAL A 532 -13.59 17.98 12.78
CA VAL A 532 -14.85 18.32 13.47
C VAL A 532 -14.56 18.98 14.81
N LEU A 533 -13.65 18.43 15.61
CA LEU A 533 -13.26 19.03 16.90
C LEU A 533 -12.70 20.44 16.73
N SER A 534 -11.87 20.66 15.72
CA SER A 534 -11.32 21.99 15.46
C SER A 534 -12.37 22.97 14.96
N SER A 535 -13.24 22.52 14.05
CA SER A 535 -14.28 23.37 13.43
C SER A 535 -15.45 23.69 14.39
N SER A 536 -15.94 22.69 15.12
CA SER A 536 -17.17 22.80 15.91
C SER A 536 -16.94 23.13 17.38
N ASP A 537 -15.91 22.52 17.98
CA ASP A 537 -15.65 22.61 19.43
C ASP A 537 -14.51 23.57 19.79
N GLY A 538 -13.87 24.18 18.79
CA GLY A 538 -12.81 25.16 19.01
C GLY A 538 -11.54 24.55 19.59
N VAL A 539 -11.21 23.30 19.23
CA VAL A 539 -9.99 22.63 19.68
C VAL A 539 -8.84 22.94 18.71
N ILE A 540 -7.66 23.29 19.22
CA ILE A 540 -6.45 23.32 18.39
C ILE A 540 -5.93 21.89 18.30
N VAL A 541 -5.80 21.38 17.08
CA VAL A 541 -5.22 20.05 16.83
C VAL A 541 -3.77 20.23 16.39
N ALA A 542 -2.85 19.55 17.06
CA ALA A 542 -1.44 19.54 16.75
C ALA A 542 -1.01 18.15 16.27
N GLN A 543 -0.24 18.10 15.19
CA GLN A 543 0.46 16.92 14.70
C GLN A 543 1.96 17.22 14.65
N PHE A 544 2.79 16.23 14.96
CA PHE A 544 4.24 16.39 15.07
C PHE A 544 4.97 15.12 14.63
N ASP A 545 5.81 15.22 13.59
CA ASP A 545 6.67 14.11 13.20
C ASP A 545 7.86 14.05 14.17
N SER A 546 8.03 12.93 14.89
CA SER A 546 9.06 12.77 15.92
C SER A 546 10.28 11.96 15.44
N SER A 547 11.30 11.79 16.28
CA SER A 547 12.37 10.83 16.02
C SER A 547 11.80 9.45 15.70
N GLY A 548 12.21 8.85 14.59
CA GLY A 548 11.63 7.58 14.10
C GLY A 548 10.65 7.75 12.95
N SER A 549 10.14 8.96 12.70
CA SER A 549 9.35 9.27 11.50
C SER A 549 10.13 9.02 10.20
N GLY A 550 9.39 8.68 9.14
CA GLY A 550 9.94 8.40 7.81
C GLY A 550 10.15 9.65 6.96
N PHE A 551 10.63 9.46 5.73
CA PHE A 551 10.67 10.48 4.66
C PHE A 551 11.57 11.71 4.92
N GLN A 552 12.39 11.68 5.98
CA GLN A 552 13.28 12.77 6.40
C GLN A 552 14.76 12.34 6.56
N GLY A 553 15.12 11.19 6.00
CA GLY A 553 16.44 10.59 6.13
C GLY A 553 16.47 9.44 7.13
N LEU A 554 17.28 8.42 6.85
CA LEU A 554 17.37 7.23 7.69
C LEU A 554 18.00 7.47 9.06
N ASN A 555 18.75 8.56 9.21
CA ASN A 555 19.30 8.92 10.51
C ASN A 555 18.20 9.24 11.53
N ILE A 556 17.14 9.94 11.12
CA ILE A 556 15.97 10.21 11.96
C ILE A 556 15.24 8.91 12.24
N MET A 557 14.92 8.15 11.19
CA MET A 557 14.16 6.89 11.31
C MET A 557 14.85 5.86 12.23
N ARG A 558 16.19 5.79 12.22
CA ARG A 558 16.96 4.80 13.01
C ARG A 558 17.23 5.22 14.44
N GLN A 559 16.91 6.45 14.86
CA GLN A 559 17.15 6.91 16.23
C GLN A 559 16.42 6.06 17.29
N ILE A 560 15.25 5.53 16.93
CA ILE A 560 14.42 4.68 17.80
C ILE A 560 14.89 3.21 17.84
N TYR A 561 15.94 2.84 17.09
CA TYR A 561 16.42 1.46 17.06
C TYR A 561 16.80 0.99 18.47
N GLN A 562 16.13 -0.09 18.93
CA GLN A 562 16.22 -0.64 20.29
C GLN A 562 15.76 0.32 21.41
N ARG A 563 15.05 1.40 21.08
CA ARG A 563 14.60 2.46 22.01
C ARG A 563 13.20 3.00 21.68
N VAL A 564 12.34 2.17 21.07
CA VAL A 564 10.95 2.52 20.74
C VAL A 564 10.21 3.00 22.00
N GLY A 565 9.48 4.11 21.89
CA GLY A 565 8.74 4.74 22.98
C GLY A 565 9.59 5.61 23.93
N VAL A 566 10.90 5.76 23.69
CA VAL A 566 11.75 6.61 24.52
C VAL A 566 11.93 7.98 23.89
N LEU A 567 12.56 8.06 22.71
CA LEU A 567 12.88 9.34 22.07
C LEU A 567 11.62 10.07 21.59
N GLU A 568 10.70 9.33 20.97
CA GLU A 568 9.39 9.83 20.49
C GLU A 568 8.66 10.60 21.60
N VAL A 569 8.55 10.02 22.80
CA VAL A 569 7.89 10.64 23.95
C VAL A 569 8.59 11.93 24.39
N HIS A 570 9.93 11.96 24.37
CA HIS A 570 10.67 13.18 24.72
C HIS A 570 10.45 14.29 23.69
N ASP A 571 10.35 13.95 22.41
CA ASP A 571 10.16 14.94 21.36
C ASP A 571 8.72 15.47 21.35
N TYR A 572 7.72 14.61 21.58
CA TYR A 572 6.33 15.04 21.80
C TYR A 572 6.22 15.99 23.00
N LEU A 573 6.87 15.69 24.12
CA LEU A 573 6.86 16.58 25.30
C LEU A 573 7.48 17.95 25.01
N LYS A 574 8.57 18.02 24.23
CA LYS A 574 9.18 19.28 23.81
C LYS A 574 8.28 20.07 22.86
N ALA A 575 7.62 19.39 21.92
CA ALA A 575 6.67 20.00 21.01
C ALA A 575 5.50 20.64 21.78
N ILE A 576 4.93 19.92 22.76
CA ILE A 576 3.89 20.43 23.65
C ILE A 576 4.39 21.64 24.44
N GLN A 577 5.56 21.57 25.07
CA GLN A 577 6.15 22.69 25.82
C GLN A 577 6.29 23.95 24.96
N TYR A 578 6.74 23.80 23.72
CA TYR A 578 6.86 24.93 22.79
C TYR A 578 5.50 25.52 22.41
N VAL A 579 4.51 24.68 22.07
CA VAL A 579 3.16 25.16 21.71
C VAL A 579 2.54 25.92 22.88
N ILE A 580 2.66 25.38 24.11
CA ILE A 580 2.20 26.04 25.33
C ILE A 580 2.88 27.40 25.52
N LEU A 581 4.21 27.46 25.44
CA LEU A 581 4.97 28.71 25.63
C LEU A 581 4.67 29.76 24.56
N LYS A 582 4.36 29.35 23.34
CA LYS A 582 4.17 30.27 22.22
C LYS A 582 2.73 30.79 22.08
N TYR A 583 1.73 29.95 22.36
CA TYR A 583 0.33 30.27 22.10
C TYR A 583 -0.54 30.38 23.35
N PHE A 584 -0.08 29.92 24.52
CA PHE A 584 -0.93 29.79 25.71
C PHE A 584 -0.37 30.41 26.99
N ILE A 585 0.90 30.84 27.00
CA ILE A 585 1.50 31.57 28.11
C ILE A 585 1.76 33.00 27.65
N ASN A 586 1.01 33.95 28.22
CA ASN A 586 1.31 35.39 28.18
C ASN A 586 2.36 35.76 29.22
#